data_AF-A0A1X4HS08-F1
#
_entry.id   AF-A0A1X4HS08-F1
#
_cell.length_a   1.000
_cell.length_b   1.000
_cell.length_c   1.000
_cell.angle_alpha   90.00
_cell.angle_beta   90.00
_cell.angle_gamma   90.00
#
_symmetry.space_group_name_H-M   'P 1'
#
loop_
_entity.id
_entity.type
_entity.pdbx_description
1 polymer ?
#
loop_
_entity_poly.entity_id
_entity_poly.type
_entity_poly.pdbx_seq_one_letter_code
_entity_poly.pdbx_strand_id
1 'polypeptide(L)'
;MERFRVDGFDEFVAARWSALLHVARLLTGGDRQRAEDLVQEALVKLWFVWPRVAEQAPEAYVRQVLVRMAARSARRRWWGERPVGELPDRAGPGDVSSAVAERSRLEAAL
;
A
#
# COMPACT_ATOMS: atom_id res chain seq x y z
N MET A 1 20.43 22.20 -18.55
CA MET A 1 20.44 21.03 -17.66
C MET A 1 19.05 20.45 -17.42
N GLU A 2 18.05 21.26 -17.05
CA GLU A 2 16.65 20.81 -16.82
C GLU A 2 16.05 20.05 -18.02
N ARG A 3 16.21 20.56 -19.24
CA ARG A 3 15.65 19.97 -20.47
C ARG A 3 16.20 18.56 -20.75
N PHE A 4 17.53 18.39 -20.71
CA PHE A 4 18.17 17.07 -20.88
C PHE A 4 17.73 16.06 -19.81
N ARG A 5 17.42 16.53 -18.60
CA ARG A 5 16.89 15.70 -17.50
C ARG A 5 15.47 15.22 -17.81
N VAL A 6 14.62 16.11 -18.34
CA VAL A 6 13.26 15.80 -18.80
C VAL A 6 13.31 14.81 -19.97
N ASP A 7 14.08 15.12 -21.02
CA ASP A 7 14.14 14.31 -22.24
C ASP A 7 14.60 12.87 -21.93
N GLY A 8 15.64 12.70 -21.10
CA GLY A 8 16.12 11.37 -20.72
C GLY A 8 15.14 10.59 -19.83
N PHE A 9 14.37 11.28 -18.99
CA PHE A 9 13.33 10.63 -18.19
C PHE A 9 12.16 10.17 -19.08
N ASP A 10 11.71 11.02 -19.99
CA ASP A 10 10.61 10.70 -20.91
C ASP A 10 10.97 9.52 -21.82
N GLU A 11 12.21 9.46 -22.32
CA GLU A 11 12.71 8.30 -23.07
C GLU A 11 12.66 7.01 -22.24
N PHE A 12 13.12 7.07 -20.98
CA PHE A 12 13.05 5.93 -20.07
C PHE A 12 11.61 5.48 -19.81
N VAL A 13 10.71 6.43 -19.55
CA VAL A 13 9.29 6.16 -19.30
C VAL A 13 8.66 5.52 -20.53
N ALA A 14 8.85 6.10 -21.72
CA ALA A 14 8.34 5.56 -22.97
C ALA A 14 8.83 4.13 -23.22
N ALA A 15 10.11 3.86 -22.96
CA ALA A 15 10.71 2.54 -23.15
C ALA A 15 10.24 1.49 -22.12
N ARG A 16 9.92 1.89 -20.88
CA ARG A 16 9.67 0.96 -19.77
C ARG A 16 8.22 0.91 -19.28
N TRP A 17 7.36 1.83 -19.72
CA TRP A 17 5.97 1.93 -19.29
C TRP A 17 5.23 0.59 -19.32
N SER A 18 5.20 -0.08 -20.48
CA SER A 18 4.48 -1.34 -20.66
C SER A 18 4.98 -2.46 -19.75
N ALA A 19 6.29 -2.55 -19.53
CA ALA A 19 6.88 -3.55 -18.64
C ALA A 19 6.56 -3.25 -17.17
N LEU A 20 6.63 -1.99 -16.76
CA LEU A 20 6.28 -1.57 -15.39
C LEU A 20 4.79 -1.78 -15.12
N LEU A 21 3.92 -1.47 -16.09
CA LEU A 21 2.49 -1.69 -15.98
C LEU A 21 2.13 -3.17 -15.90
N HIS A 22 2.82 -4.03 -16.65
CA HIS A 22 2.64 -5.48 -16.56
C HIS A 22 2.97 -5.99 -15.14
N VAL A 23 4.12 -5.58 -14.59
CA VAL A 23 4.51 -5.93 -13.21
C VAL A 23 3.49 -5.39 -12.20
N ALA A 24 3.06 -4.14 -12.34
CA ALA A 24 2.08 -3.53 -11.46
C ALA A 24 0.74 -4.27 -11.47
N ARG A 25 0.25 -4.71 -12.65
CA ARG A 25 -0.98 -5.53 -12.75
C ARG A 25 -0.86 -6.84 -11.98
N LEU A 26 0.28 -7.51 -12.01
CA LEU A 26 0.51 -8.72 -11.22
C LEU A 26 0.48 -8.41 -9.71
N LEU A 27 1.10 -7.30 -9.30
CA LEU A 27 1.14 -6.87 -7.90
C LEU A 27 -0.21 -6.40 -7.35
N THR A 28 -1.12 -5.94 -8.21
CA THR A 28 -2.46 -5.45 -7.82
C THR A 28 -3.56 -6.49 -8.00
N GLY A 29 -3.23 -7.74 -8.33
CA GLY A 29 -4.22 -8.80 -8.53
C GLY A 29 -5.07 -8.62 -9.80
N GLY A 30 -4.52 -7.95 -10.82
CA GLY A 30 -5.20 -7.70 -12.10
C GLY A 30 -6.03 -6.41 -12.16
N ASP A 31 -6.13 -5.65 -11.06
CA ASP A 31 -6.82 -4.35 -11.05
C ASP A 31 -6.03 -3.33 -11.89
N ARG A 32 -6.58 -2.97 -13.06
CA ARG A 32 -5.95 -2.09 -14.04
C ARG A 32 -5.73 -0.68 -13.50
N GLN A 33 -6.75 -0.07 -12.92
CA GLN A 33 -6.66 1.30 -12.40
C GLN A 33 -5.63 1.38 -11.28
N ARG A 34 -5.65 0.44 -10.34
CA ARG A 34 -4.63 0.41 -9.28
C ARG A 34 -3.22 0.19 -9.80
N ALA A 35 -3.07 -0.59 -10.87
CA ALA A 35 -1.77 -0.81 -11.48
C ALA A 35 -1.23 0.48 -12.11
N GLU A 36 -2.09 1.22 -12.83
CA GLU A 36 -1.74 2.52 -13.43
C GLU A 36 -1.36 3.53 -12.34
N ASP A 37 -2.16 3.66 -11.29
CA ASP A 37 -1.87 4.55 -10.14
C ASP A 37 -0.53 4.20 -9.48
N LEU A 38 -0.28 2.90 -9.27
CA LEU A 38 0.95 2.40 -8.67
C LEU A 38 2.19 2.76 -9.50
N VAL A 39 2.10 2.62 -10.82
CA VAL A 39 3.18 3.00 -11.76
C VAL A 39 3.40 4.51 -11.75
N GLN A 40 2.33 5.30 -11.81
CA GLN A 40 2.43 6.75 -11.80
C GLN A 40 3.08 7.26 -10.52
N GLU A 41 2.64 6.81 -9.34
CA GLU A 41 3.25 7.23 -8.07
C GLU A 41 4.71 6.76 -7.95
N ALA A 42 5.06 5.58 -8.50
CA ALA A 42 6.46 5.13 -8.54
C ALA A 42 7.34 5.98 -9.47
N LEU A 43 6.83 6.38 -10.64
CA LEU A 43 7.53 7.25 -11.59
C LEU A 43 7.71 8.66 -11.04
N VAL A 44 6.73 9.20 -10.32
CA VAL A 44 6.87 10.48 -9.59
C VAL A 44 8.02 10.40 -8.58
N LYS A 45 8.12 9.30 -7.83
CA LYS A 45 9.24 9.09 -6.89
C LYS A 45 10.58 8.94 -7.60
N LEU A 46 10.59 8.30 -8.77
CA LEU A 46 11.79 8.19 -9.61
C LEU A 46 12.23 9.56 -10.12
N TRP A 47 11.31 10.40 -10.57
CA TRP A 47 11.60 11.76 -11.07
C TRP A 47 12.43 12.59 -10.08
N PHE A 48 12.05 12.60 -8.80
CA PHE A 48 12.78 13.36 -7.77
C PHE A 48 14.21 12.88 -7.52
N VAL A 49 14.52 11.62 -7.82
CA VAL A 49 15.87 11.06 -7.66
C VAL A 49 16.58 10.80 -8.99
N TRP A 50 15.92 11.10 -10.12
CA TRP A 50 16.39 10.83 -11.48
C TRP A 50 17.83 11.27 -11.72
N PRO A 51 18.28 12.48 -11.31
CA PRO A 51 19.64 12.95 -11.57
C PRO A 51 20.73 12.07 -10.93
N ARG A 52 20.37 11.32 -9.88
CA ARG A 52 21.28 10.43 -9.16
C ARG A 52 21.29 9.02 -9.73
N VAL A 53 20.15 8.54 -10.22
CA VAL A 53 19.95 7.12 -10.54
C VAL A 53 19.89 6.81 -12.03
N ALA A 54 19.73 7.81 -12.90
CA ALA A 54 19.56 7.64 -14.35
C ALA A 54 20.69 6.81 -14.99
N GLU A 55 21.94 7.07 -14.62
CA GLU A 55 23.12 6.37 -15.14
C GLU A 55 23.47 5.06 -14.41
N GLN A 56 22.79 4.78 -13.30
CA GLN A 56 23.10 3.62 -12.45
C GLN A 56 22.15 2.47 -12.72
N ALA A 57 20.93 2.57 -12.20
CA ALA A 57 19.95 1.49 -12.22
C ALA A 57 18.52 2.03 -12.03
N PRO A 58 18.02 2.89 -12.94
CA PRO A 58 16.71 3.51 -12.79
C PRO A 58 15.57 2.49 -12.78
N GLU A 59 15.68 1.43 -13.59
CA GLU A 59 14.68 0.35 -13.62
C GLU A 59 14.64 -0.44 -12.30
N ALA A 60 15.79 -0.77 -11.73
CA ALA A 60 15.84 -1.49 -10.46
C ALA A 60 15.22 -0.66 -9.33
N TYR A 61 15.50 0.65 -9.31
CA TYR A 61 14.90 1.58 -8.35
C TYR A 61 13.38 1.61 -8.45
N VAL A 62 12.83 1.85 -9.65
CA VAL A 62 11.37 1.96 -9.81
C VAL A 62 10.66 0.63 -9.54
N ARG A 63 11.24 -0.52 -9.92
CA ARG A 63 10.70 -1.84 -9.56
C ARG A 63 10.68 -2.08 -8.05
N GLN A 64 11.74 -1.67 -7.35
CA GLN A 64 11.77 -1.74 -5.88
C GLN A 64 10.68 -0.85 -5.25
N VAL A 65 10.48 0.35 -5.79
CA VAL A 65 9.41 1.27 -5.35
C VAL A 65 8.03 0.65 -5.57
N LEU A 66 7.76 0.08 -6.75
CA LEU A 66 6.51 -0.64 -7.06
C LEU A 66 6.19 -1.73 -6.02
N VAL A 67 7.15 -2.63 -5.76
CA VAL A 67 6.96 -3.75 -4.82
C VAL A 67 6.70 -3.23 -3.40
N ARG A 68 7.47 -2.25 -2.93
CA ARG A 68 7.31 -1.68 -1.58
C ARG A 68 5.93 -1.03 -1.42
N MET A 69 5.47 -0.31 -2.43
CA MET A 69 4.17 0.37 -2.42
C MET A 69 3.00 -0.61 -2.50
N ALA A 70 3.08 -1.61 -3.38
CA ALA A 70 2.10 -2.68 -3.47
C ALA A 70 1.97 -3.42 -2.13
N ALA A 71 3.09 -3.82 -1.52
CA ALA A 71 3.10 -4.50 -0.23
C ALA A 71 2.51 -3.63 0.90
N ARG A 72 2.82 -2.32 0.91
CA ARG A 72 2.23 -1.37 1.86
C ARG A 72 0.71 -1.24 1.66
N SER A 73 0.26 -1.16 0.41
CA SER A 73 -1.16 -1.08 0.08
C SER A 73 -1.90 -2.35 0.50
N ALA A 74 -1.36 -3.53 0.18
CA ALA A 74 -1.92 -4.83 0.58
C ALA A 74 -2.07 -4.96 2.10
N ARG A 75 -1.04 -4.58 2.88
CA ARG A 75 -1.12 -4.58 4.35
C ARG A 75 -2.22 -3.68 4.89
N ARG A 76 -2.38 -2.46 4.35
CA ARG A 76 -3.47 -1.55 4.77
C ARG A 76 -4.85 -2.11 4.47
N ARG A 77 -5.01 -2.80 3.34
CA ARG A 77 -6.28 -3.44 2.95
C ARG A 77 -6.61 -4.64 3.82
N TRP A 78 -5.59 -5.36 4.29
CA TRP A 78 -5.78 -6.45 5.25
C TRP A 78 -6.27 -5.97 6.62
N TRP A 79 -5.97 -4.73 7.00
CA TRP A 79 -6.50 -4.08 8.20
C TRP A 79 -7.85 -3.37 7.97
N GLY A 80 -8.46 -3.52 6.79
CA GLY A 80 -9.85 -3.17 6.57
C GLY A 80 -10.79 -4.21 7.19
N GLU A 81 -12.04 -3.82 7.45
CA GLU A 81 -13.09 -4.69 7.95
C GLU A 81 -13.13 -6.00 7.15
N ARG A 82 -13.06 -7.15 7.86
CA ARG A 82 -13.32 -8.45 7.25
C ARG A 82 -14.83 -8.57 7.10
N PRO A 83 -15.40 -8.58 5.88
CA PRO A 83 -16.81 -8.84 5.70
C PRO A 83 -17.06 -10.28 6.15
N VAL A 84 -17.68 -10.44 7.31
CA VAL A 84 -18.13 -11.72 7.83
C VAL A 84 -19.60 -11.87 7.47
N GLY A 85 -19.98 -13.02 6.91
CA GLY A 85 -21.37 -13.29 6.51
C GLY A 85 -22.35 -13.30 7.69
N GLU A 86 -21.82 -13.59 8.88
CA GLU A 86 -22.49 -13.44 10.16
C GLU A 86 -21.70 -12.44 11.00
N LEU A 87 -22.38 -11.42 11.52
CA LEU A 87 -21.78 -10.61 12.58
C LEU A 87 -21.52 -11.53 13.78
N PRO A 88 -20.39 -11.40 14.49
CA PRO A 88 -20.22 -12.04 15.78
C PRO A 88 -21.42 -11.68 16.65
N ASP A 89 -21.93 -12.64 17.43
CA ASP A 89 -22.97 -12.38 18.41
C ASP A 89 -22.58 -11.13 19.19
N ARG A 90 -23.38 -10.07 19.03
CA ARG A 90 -23.25 -8.92 19.92
C ARG A 90 -23.48 -9.49 21.31
N ALA A 91 -22.57 -9.21 22.23
CA ALA A 91 -22.88 -9.39 23.64
C ALA A 91 -24.24 -8.70 23.86
N GLY A 92 -25.30 -9.49 24.04
CA GLY A 92 -26.60 -8.97 24.46
C GLY A 92 -26.34 -8.11 25.68
N PRO A 93 -27.13 -7.04 25.93
CA PRO A 93 -26.85 -6.05 26.97
C PRO A 93 -26.44 -6.79 28.23
N GLY A 94 -25.12 -6.82 28.47
CA GLY A 94 -24.57 -7.58 29.58
C GLY A 94 -25.25 -7.00 30.80
N ASP A 95 -25.77 -7.86 31.68
CA ASP A 95 -26.38 -7.38 32.90
C ASP A 95 -25.35 -6.50 33.60
N VAL A 96 -25.57 -5.18 33.56
CA VAL A 96 -24.61 -4.19 34.07
C VAL A 96 -24.36 -4.46 35.56
N SER A 97 -25.35 -5.05 36.25
CA SER A 97 -25.23 -5.53 37.61
C SER A 97 -24.15 -6.60 37.76
N SER A 98 -24.05 -7.54 36.82
CA SER A 98 -23.01 -8.59 36.84
C SER A 98 -21.61 -8.02 36.63
N ALA A 99 -21.44 -7.04 35.74
CA ALA A 99 -20.16 -6.39 35.48
C ALA A 99 -19.70 -5.52 36.67
N VAL A 100 -20.64 -4.85 37.34
CA VAL A 100 -20.36 -4.08 38.57
C VAL A 100 -20.01 -5.02 39.72
N ALA A 101 -20.75 -6.12 39.88
CA ALA A 101 -20.46 -7.12 40.91
C ALA A 101 -19.07 -7.77 40.73
N GLU A 102 -18.68 -8.07 39.49
CA GLU A 102 -17.35 -8.61 39.17
C GLU A 102 -16.24 -7.62 39.55
N ARG A 103 -16.42 -6.34 39.21
CA ARG A 103 -15.47 -5.28 39.57
C ARG A 103 -15.33 -5.10 41.08
N SER A 104 -16.45 -5.05 41.81
CA SER A 104 -16.43 -4.91 43.27
C SER A 104 -15.78 -6.10 43.97
N ARG A 105 -15.91 -7.33 43.42
CA ARG A 105 -15.18 -8.50 43.95
C ARG A 105 -13.67 -8.38 43.76
N LEU A 106 -13.22 -7.89 42.61
CA LEU A 106 -11.80 -7.71 42.32
C LEU A 106 -11.18 -6.60 43.19
N GLU A 107 -11.90 -5.51 43.43
CA GLU A 107 -11.47 -4.42 44.31
C GLU A 107 -11.37 -4.85 45.78
N ALA A 108 -12.22 -5.77 46.23
CA ALA A 108 -12.16 -6.33 47.59
C ALA A 108 -11.05 -7.39 47.79
N ALA A 109 -10.44 -7.86 46.70
CA ALA A 109 -9.38 -8.88 46.71
C ALA A 109 -7.95 -8.30 46.60
N LEU A 110 -7.83 -6.97 46.51
CA LEU A 110 -6.56 -6.21 46.56
C LEU A 110 -6.40 -5.53 47.92
#